data_AF-A0AAN4YC07-F1
#
_entry.id   AF-A0AAN4YC07-F1
#
_cell.length_a   1.000
_cell.length_b   1.000
_cell.length_c   1.000
_cell.angle_alpha   90.00
_cell.angle_beta   90.00
_cell.angle_gamma   90.00
#
_symmetry.space_group_name_H-M   'P 1'
#
loop_
_entity.id
_entity.type
_entity.pdbx_description
1 polymer ?
#
loop_
_entity_poly.entity_id
_entity_poly.type
_entity_poly.pdbx_seq_one_letter_code
_entity_poly.pdbx_strand_id
1 'polypeptide(L)'
;MANRTNPPESYETLPFKTISISHFPETLPTVTKVVILKLNRPRQFNAVTAQMIEEIIAAYQHFDTDDRVKAVVVTGSGPAFCAGADLQVGFSTLIDDLRKDPSKIESHRDGYVSLQQS
;
A
#
# COMPACT_ATOMS: atom_id res chain seq x y z
N MET A 1 -16.47 -18.77 8.90
CA MET A 1 -15.64 -19.41 7.86
C MET A 1 -15.42 -18.38 6.78
N ALA A 2 -14.19 -17.86 6.63
CA ALA A 2 -13.90 -16.84 5.61
C ALA A 2 -14.09 -17.44 4.21
N ASN A 3 -14.81 -16.72 3.35
CA ASN A 3 -15.10 -17.13 1.98
C ASN A 3 -13.77 -17.08 1.20
N ARG A 4 -13.06 -18.21 1.10
CA ARG A 4 -11.80 -18.29 0.37
C ARG A 4 -12.10 -18.21 -1.12
N THR A 5 -12.11 -17.00 -1.66
CA THR A 5 -12.00 -16.80 -3.09
C THR A 5 -10.63 -17.32 -3.52
N ASN A 6 -10.59 -18.17 -4.55
CA ASN A 6 -9.33 -18.67 -5.08
C ASN A 6 -8.44 -17.49 -5.52
N PRO A 7 -7.13 -17.53 -5.25
CA PRO A 7 -6.21 -16.51 -5.72
C PRO A 7 -6.27 -16.35 -7.25
N PRO A 8 -6.10 -15.13 -7.78
CA PRO A 8 -6.07 -14.92 -9.22
C PRO A 8 -4.84 -15.59 -9.85
N GLU A 9 -4.92 -15.94 -11.14
CA GLU A 9 -3.77 -16.45 -11.90
C GLU A 9 -2.63 -15.44 -12.00
N SER A 10 -2.96 -14.14 -11.95
CA SER A 10 -2.04 -13.02 -12.06
C SER A 10 -2.52 -11.82 -11.25
N TYR A 11 -1.61 -11.21 -10.49
CA TYR A 11 -1.90 -9.98 -9.73
C TYR A 11 -1.90 -8.71 -10.59
N GLU A 12 -1.37 -8.77 -11.82
CA GLU A 12 -1.41 -7.66 -12.78
C GLU A 12 -2.85 -7.29 -13.19
N THR A 13 -3.79 -8.20 -12.99
CA THR A 13 -5.21 -8.00 -13.31
C THR A 13 -5.97 -7.20 -12.24
N LEU A 14 -5.37 -6.96 -11.08
CA LEU A 14 -6.01 -6.24 -9.98
C LEU A 14 -6.14 -4.75 -10.32
N PRO A 15 -7.31 -4.12 -10.09
CA PRO A 15 -7.63 -2.78 -10.59
C PRO A 15 -7.08 -1.66 -9.68
N PHE A 16 -5.87 -1.83 -9.16
CA PHE A 16 -5.22 -0.81 -8.33
C PHE A 16 -4.78 0.39 -9.17
N LYS A 17 -4.91 1.59 -8.60
CA LYS A 17 -4.63 2.84 -9.31
C LYS A 17 -3.29 3.46 -8.89
N THR A 18 -2.88 3.23 -7.66
CA THR A 18 -1.72 3.88 -7.05
C THR A 18 -0.56 2.92 -6.80
N ILE A 19 -0.80 1.62 -6.91
CA ILE A 19 0.24 0.58 -6.96
C ILE A 19 0.10 -0.25 -8.23
N SER A 20 1.16 -0.94 -8.63
CA SER A 20 1.12 -2.02 -9.60
C SER A 20 1.84 -3.24 -9.06
N ILE A 21 1.46 -4.42 -9.54
CA ILE A 21 2.04 -5.69 -9.10
C ILE A 21 2.48 -6.45 -10.34
N SER A 22 3.68 -7.01 -10.31
CA SER A 22 4.19 -7.94 -11.30
C SER A 22 4.87 -9.14 -10.62
N HIS A 23 5.32 -10.10 -11.41
CA HIS A 23 5.99 -11.31 -10.93
C HIS A 23 7.50 -11.22 -11.15
N PHE A 24 8.27 -12.11 -10.53
CA PHE A 24 9.69 -12.25 -10.85
C PHE A 24 9.98 -13.62 -11.49
N PRO A 25 10.65 -13.66 -12.66
CA PRO A 25 10.98 -12.52 -13.51
C PRO A 25 9.74 -11.82 -14.09
N GLU A 26 9.84 -10.50 -14.37
CA GLU A 26 8.70 -9.66 -14.84
C GLU A 26 8.11 -10.11 -16.18
N THR A 27 8.79 -11.00 -16.91
CA THR A 27 8.30 -11.55 -18.18
C THR A 27 7.26 -12.66 -18.01
N LEU A 28 7.06 -13.18 -16.80
CA LEU A 28 6.12 -14.27 -16.56
C LEU A 28 4.70 -13.74 -16.29
N PRO A 29 3.68 -14.27 -17.00
CA PRO A 29 2.32 -13.76 -16.92
C PRO A 29 1.55 -14.23 -15.68
N THR A 30 2.10 -15.17 -14.90
CA THR A 30 1.44 -15.81 -13.77
C THR A 30 2.24 -15.68 -12.47
N VAL A 31 1.55 -15.81 -11.34
CA VAL A 31 2.15 -15.70 -10.01
C VAL A 31 3.31 -16.68 -9.83
N THR A 32 4.45 -16.13 -9.44
CA THR A 32 5.64 -16.90 -9.04
C THR A 32 5.86 -16.79 -7.52
N LYS A 33 6.94 -17.42 -7.03
CA LYS A 33 7.32 -17.35 -5.61
C LYS A 33 7.67 -15.94 -5.14
N VAL A 34 8.05 -15.06 -6.06
CA VAL A 34 8.49 -13.69 -5.76
C VAL A 34 7.60 -12.73 -6.53
N VAL A 35 6.90 -11.87 -5.78
CA VAL A 35 6.00 -10.84 -6.32
C VAL A 35 6.66 -9.49 -6.15
N ILE A 36 6.52 -8.59 -7.13
CA ILE A 36 7.05 -7.23 -7.09
C ILE A 36 5.86 -6.27 -6.98
N LEU A 37 5.76 -5.56 -5.87
CA LEU A 37 4.80 -4.46 -5.66
C LEU A 37 5.52 -3.13 -5.91
N LYS A 38 5.08 -2.39 -6.91
CA LYS A 38 5.58 -1.05 -7.26
C LYS A 38 4.63 0.01 -6.74
N LEU A 39 5.13 0.95 -5.93
CA LEU A 39 4.42 2.20 -5.66
C LEU A 39 4.39 3.01 -6.95
N ASN A 40 3.21 3.33 -7.47
CA ASN A 40 3.03 3.80 -8.84
C ASN A 40 2.49 5.23 -8.92
N ARG A 41 3.15 6.14 -8.20
CA ARG A 41 2.90 7.59 -8.26
C ARG A 41 4.19 8.38 -8.51
N PRO A 42 4.89 8.11 -9.64
CA PRO A 42 6.24 8.64 -9.87
C PRO A 42 6.28 10.17 -9.91
N ARG A 43 5.20 10.84 -10.36
CA ARG A 43 5.09 12.31 -10.39
C ARG A 43 5.04 12.94 -9.00
N GLN A 44 4.67 12.18 -7.97
CA GLN A 44 4.66 12.61 -6.57
C GLN A 44 5.76 11.89 -5.77
N PHE A 45 6.80 11.37 -6.43
CA PHE A 45 7.86 10.59 -5.79
C PHE A 45 7.31 9.47 -4.90
N ASN A 46 6.20 8.87 -5.34
CA ASN A 46 5.49 7.81 -4.64
C ASN A 46 5.05 8.18 -3.22
N ALA A 47 4.71 9.45 -2.98
CA ALA A 47 4.09 9.89 -1.72
C ALA A 47 2.80 9.10 -1.44
N VAL A 48 2.67 8.64 -0.19
CA VAL A 48 1.62 7.72 0.27
C VAL A 48 0.33 8.47 0.53
N THR A 49 -0.76 7.97 -0.04
CA THR A 49 -2.13 8.46 0.22
C THR A 49 -2.96 7.39 0.91
N ALA A 50 -4.10 7.79 1.48
CA ALA A 50 -5.06 6.85 2.07
C ALA A 50 -5.46 5.73 1.10
N GLN A 51 -5.76 6.08 -0.16
CA GLN A 51 -6.07 5.09 -1.20
C GLN A 51 -4.91 4.10 -1.42
N MET A 52 -3.66 4.58 -1.43
CA MET A 52 -2.50 3.69 -1.59
C MET A 52 -2.35 2.73 -0.41
N ILE A 53 -2.65 3.19 0.81
CA ILE A 53 -2.66 2.33 1.99
C ILE A 53 -3.73 1.24 1.84
N GLU A 54 -4.95 1.61 1.42
CA GLU A 54 -6.04 0.65 1.18
C GLU A 54 -5.68 -0.38 0.10
N GLU A 55 -5.09 0.06 -1.02
CA GLU A 55 -4.65 -0.82 -2.11
C GLU A 55 -3.52 -1.76 -1.67
N ILE A 56 -2.55 -1.29 -0.88
CA ILE A 56 -1.49 -2.13 -0.32
C ILE A 56 -2.10 -3.18 0.62
N ILE A 57 -3.01 -2.79 1.51
CA ILE A 57 -3.68 -3.75 2.42
C ILE A 57 -4.41 -4.82 1.61
N ALA A 58 -5.18 -4.43 0.59
CA ALA A 58 -5.88 -5.36 -0.29
C ALA A 58 -4.92 -6.30 -1.03
N ALA A 59 -3.79 -5.79 -1.53
CA ALA A 59 -2.75 -6.61 -2.16
C ALA A 59 -2.18 -7.66 -1.20
N TYR A 60 -1.85 -7.26 0.04
CA TYR A 60 -1.32 -8.19 1.04
C TYR A 60 -2.36 -9.22 1.50
N GLN A 61 -3.65 -8.90 1.50
CA GLN A 61 -4.71 -9.89 1.75
C GLN A 61 -4.73 -10.98 0.66
N HIS A 62 -4.48 -10.62 -0.61
CA HIS A 62 -4.32 -11.62 -1.67
C HIS A 62 -3.08 -12.49 -1.43
N PHE A 63 -1.94 -11.86 -1.13
CA PHE A 63 -0.67 -12.57 -0.93
C PHE A 63 -0.72 -13.53 0.27
N ASP A 64 -1.37 -13.14 1.36
CA ASP A 64 -1.52 -13.95 2.59
C ASP A 64 -2.31 -15.25 2.34
N THR A 65 -3.25 -15.22 1.38
CA THR A 65 -4.10 -16.37 1.06
C THR A 65 -3.57 -17.24 -0.08
N ASP A 66 -2.47 -16.85 -0.72
CA ASP A 66 -1.89 -17.54 -1.87
C ASP A 66 -0.56 -18.23 -1.52
N ASP A 67 -0.63 -19.55 -1.32
CA ASP A 67 0.52 -20.39 -0.98
C ASP A 67 1.66 -20.36 -2.00
N ARG A 68 1.45 -19.81 -3.22
CA ARG A 68 2.53 -19.63 -4.20
C ARG A 68 3.51 -18.55 -3.77
N VAL A 69 3.04 -17.50 -3.09
CA VAL A 69 3.87 -16.34 -2.70
C VAL A 69 4.80 -16.71 -1.54
N LYS A 70 6.09 -16.37 -1.67
CA LYS A 70 7.13 -16.63 -0.66
C LYS A 70 7.95 -15.39 -0.30
N ALA A 71 8.03 -14.43 -1.20
CA ALA A 71 8.61 -13.13 -0.93
C ALA A 71 7.89 -12.04 -1.73
N VAL A 72 7.80 -10.85 -1.13
CA VAL A 72 7.29 -9.65 -1.80
C VAL A 72 8.40 -8.61 -1.80
N VAL A 73 8.80 -8.17 -3.00
CA VAL A 73 9.69 -7.03 -3.19
C VAL A 73 8.84 -5.79 -3.31
N VAL A 74 9.07 -4.80 -2.45
CA VAL A 74 8.42 -3.49 -2.55
C VAL A 74 9.43 -2.50 -3.11
N THR A 75 9.04 -1.79 -4.16
CA THR A 75 9.88 -0.76 -4.78
C THR A 75 9.04 0.41 -5.31
N GLY A 76 9.68 1.50 -5.74
CA GLY A 76 9.00 2.66 -6.31
C GLY A 76 9.13 2.71 -7.83
N SER A 77 8.08 3.17 -8.52
CA SER A 77 8.17 3.56 -9.93
C SER A 77 8.97 4.86 -10.06
N GLY A 78 9.84 4.93 -11.07
CA GLY A 78 10.63 6.13 -11.35
C GLY A 78 11.87 6.29 -10.46
N PRO A 79 12.32 7.52 -10.18
CA PRO A 79 13.65 7.78 -9.62
C PRO A 79 13.75 7.63 -8.10
N ALA A 80 12.62 7.46 -7.40
CA ALA A 80 12.57 7.43 -5.93
C ALA A 80 11.75 6.24 -5.46
N PHE A 81 12.10 5.71 -4.28
CA PHE A 81 11.29 4.70 -3.60
C PHE A 81 9.94 5.30 -3.14
N CYS A 82 9.98 6.21 -2.16
CA CYS A 82 8.81 6.86 -1.56
C CYS A 82 9.23 8.14 -0.82
N ALA A 83 8.46 9.22 -0.97
CA ALA A 83 8.69 10.50 -0.28
C ALA A 83 8.00 10.62 1.10
N GLY A 84 7.37 9.55 1.60
CA GLY A 84 6.61 9.56 2.86
C GLY A 84 5.13 9.90 2.65
N ALA A 85 4.47 10.46 3.66
CA ALA A 85 3.05 10.82 3.57
C ALA A 85 2.81 11.95 2.55
N ASP A 86 1.78 11.81 1.72
CA ASP A 86 1.35 12.86 0.80
C ASP A 86 0.74 14.01 1.60
N LEU A 87 1.51 15.09 1.75
CA LEU A 87 1.14 16.24 2.54
C LEU A 87 -0.06 17.00 1.98
N GLN A 88 -0.37 16.90 0.68
CA GLN A 88 -1.58 17.56 0.15
C GLN A 88 -2.85 16.88 0.68
N VAL A 89 -2.85 15.55 0.75
CA VAL A 89 -3.96 14.76 1.32
C VAL A 89 -3.95 14.77 2.85
N GLY A 90 -2.76 14.70 3.46
CA GLY A 90 -2.60 14.82 4.90
C GLY A 90 -3.11 16.16 5.41
N PHE A 91 -2.80 17.26 4.72
CA PHE A 91 -3.26 18.60 5.10
C PHE A 91 -4.78 18.77 4.97
N SER A 92 -5.42 18.22 3.93
CA SER A 92 -6.89 18.27 3.82
C SER A 92 -7.57 17.46 4.91
N THR A 93 -7.07 16.27 5.21
CA THR A 93 -7.60 15.41 6.27
C THR A 93 -7.44 16.06 7.64
N LEU A 94 -6.27 16.65 7.93
CA LEU A 94 -6.03 17.42 9.14
C LEU A 94 -6.99 18.61 9.26
N ILE A 95 -7.21 19.36 8.19
CA ILE A 95 -8.18 20.47 8.20
C ILE A 95 -9.59 19.97 8.51
N ASP A 96 -10.01 18.85 7.91
CA ASP A 96 -11.34 18.29 8.15
C ASP A 96 -11.50 17.74 9.57
N ASP A 97 -10.45 17.12 10.12
CA ASP A 97 -10.43 16.70 11.52
C ASP A 97 -10.46 17.89 12.48
N LEU A 98 -9.73 18.97 12.19
CA LEU A 98 -9.77 20.21 12.98
C LEU A 98 -11.12 20.92 12.90
N ARG A 99 -11.82 20.83 11.77
CA ARG A 99 -13.19 21.33 11.64
C ARG A 99 -14.18 20.52 12.49
N LYS A 100 -13.99 19.21 12.58
CA LYS A 100 -14.87 18.31 13.36
C LYS A 100 -14.56 18.36 14.85
N ASP A 101 -13.29 18.52 15.22
CA ASP A 101 -12.81 18.61 16.59
C ASP A 101 -11.52 19.46 16.67
N PRO A 102 -11.64 20.73 17.06
CA PRO A 102 -10.49 21.64 17.17
C PRO A 102 -9.46 21.25 18.23
N SER A 103 -9.77 20.32 19.14
CA SER A 103 -8.86 19.90 20.22
C SER A 103 -7.78 18.91 19.77
N LYS A 104 -7.89 18.34 18.57
CA LYS A 104 -6.96 17.34 18.03
C LYS A 104 -5.56 17.84 17.65
N ILE A 105 -5.24 19.11 17.88
CA ILE A 105 -3.94 19.72 17.50
C ILE A 105 -2.76 19.08 18.26
N GLU A 106 -2.98 18.40 19.39
CA GLU A 106 -1.90 18.00 20.31
C GLU A 106 -1.23 16.62 20.12
N SER A 107 -1.64 15.73 19.20
CA SER A 107 -1.17 14.31 19.26
C SER A 107 -0.54 13.70 18.01
N HIS A 108 0.09 14.46 17.12
CA HIS A 108 0.66 13.90 15.89
C HIS A 108 2.11 14.32 15.64
N ARG A 109 3.07 13.79 16.43
CA ARG A 109 4.50 13.97 16.12
C ARG A 109 5.39 12.74 16.23
N ASP A 110 4.84 11.57 16.44
CA ASP A 110 5.58 10.35 16.75
C ASP A 110 5.14 9.22 15.82
N GLY A 111 5.91 9.06 14.75
CA GLY A 111 5.74 7.97 13.80
C GLY A 111 5.81 6.62 14.52
N TYR A 112 4.73 5.86 14.44
CA TYR A 112 4.68 4.43 14.72
C TYR A 112 5.19 3.99 16.12
N VAL A 113 4.43 4.21 17.19
CA VAL A 113 4.30 3.23 18.30
C VAL A 113 2.91 3.35 18.94
N SER A 114 2.07 2.35 18.72
CA SER A 114 1.23 1.81 19.79
C SER A 114 1.31 0.30 19.70
N LEU A 115 2.54 -0.22 19.81
CA LEU A 115 2.76 -1.58 20.29
C LEU A 115 2.92 -1.51 21.80
N GLN A 116 2.02 -2.24 22.48
CA GLN A 116 2.10 -2.72 23.86
C GLN A 116 1.99 -1.62 24.94
N GLN A 117 1.29 -1.80 26.06
CA GLN A 117 0.63 -2.96 26.66
C GLN A 117 -0.15 -2.45 27.90
N SER A 118 -1.04 -3.32 28.38
CA SER A 118 -1.75 -3.36 29.68
C SER A 118 -2.79 -2.29 29.98
#